data_AF-A0A5J4DR64-F1
#
_entry.id   AF-A0A5J4DR64-F1
#
_cell.length_a   1.000
_cell.length_b   1.000
_cell.length_c   1.000
_cell.angle_alpha   90.00
_cell.angle_beta   90.00
_cell.angle_gamma   90.00
#
_symmetry.space_group_name_H-M   'P 1'
#
loop_
_entity.id
_entity.type
_entity.pdbx_description
1 polymer ?
#
loop_
_entity_poly.entity_id
_entity_poly.type
_entity_poly.pdbx_seq_one_letter_code
_entity_poly.pdbx_strand_id
1 'polypeptide(L)' 'MKTSRIIFKSSTEAKKDYDKILDNFELTICIICGREVESYWEPSYKGIRASCDNCEINWAES' A
#
# COMPACT_ATOMS: atom_id res chain seq x y z
N MET A 1 -16.21 -35.36 -2.30
CA MET A 1 -16.54 -33.93 -2.43
C MET A 1 -15.86 -33.19 -1.27
N LYS A 2 -14.79 -32.43 -1.52
CA LYS A 2 -14.13 -31.61 -0.48
C LYS A 2 -14.83 -30.26 -0.46
N THR A 3 -15.71 -30.06 0.51
CA THR A 3 -16.39 -28.79 0.74
C THR A 3 -15.37 -27.80 1.28
N SER A 4 -14.92 -26.87 0.44
CA SER A 4 -14.06 -25.77 0.86
C SER A 4 -14.85 -24.85 1.80
N ARG A 5 -14.57 -24.95 3.09
CA ARG A 5 -15.01 -23.97 4.09
C ARG A 5 -14.33 -22.65 3.77
N ILE A 6 -15.12 -21.64 3.39
CA ILE A 6 -14.67 -20.25 3.39
C ILE A 6 -14.46 -19.87 4.86
N ILE A 7 -13.21 -19.87 5.30
CA ILE A 7 -12.84 -19.37 6.63
C ILE A 7 -12.87 -17.86 6.54
N PHE A 8 -13.89 -17.24 7.13
CA PHE A 8 -13.88 -15.81 7.43
C PHE A 8 -12.75 -15.57 8.43
N LYS A 9 -11.61 -15.04 7.98
CA LYS A 9 -10.51 -14.62 8.86
C LYS A 9 -11.07 -13.64 9.88
N SER A 10 -10.70 -13.81 11.16
CA SER A 10 -11.16 -12.92 12.21
C SER A 10 -10.74 -11.48 11.93
N SER A 11 -11.57 -10.51 12.33
CA SER A 11 -11.32 -9.06 12.15
C SER A 11 -9.98 -8.60 12.73
N THR A 12 -9.45 -9.33 13.72
CA THR A 12 -8.14 -9.11 14.33
C THR A 12 -6.95 -9.50 13.45
N GLU A 13 -7.08 -10.55 12.63
CA GLU A 13 -6.02 -10.98 11.71
C GLU A 13 -5.93 -10.07 10.48
N ALA A 14 -7.08 -9.62 9.95
CA ALA A 14 -7.10 -8.64 8.87
C ALA A 14 -6.49 -7.29 9.27
N LYS A 15 -6.65 -6.89 10.55
CA LYS A 15 -6.07 -5.66 11.09
C LYS A 15 -4.54 -5.75 11.19
N LYS A 16 -4.01 -6.89 11.65
CA LYS A 16 -2.56 -7.15 11.71
C LYS A 16 -1.90 -7.16 10.33
N ASP A 17 -2.58 -7.72 9.33
CA ASP A 17 -2.10 -7.67 7.94
C ASP A 17 -2.08 -6.22 7.42
N TYR A 18 -3.05 -5.39 7.81
CA TYR A 18 -3.10 -3.98 7.45
C TYR A 18 -2.01 -3.15 8.15
N ASP A 19 -1.81 -3.32 9.45
CA ASP A 19 -0.75 -2.62 10.20
C ASP A 19 0.65 -2.98 9.67
N LYS A 20 0.86 -4.24 9.27
CA LYS A 20 2.10 -4.68 8.63
C LYS A 20 2.34 -4.08 7.25
N ILE A 21 1.27 -3.70 6.54
CA ILE A 21 1.36 -2.94 5.28
C ILE A 21 1.74 -1.49 5.57
N LEU A 22 1.20 -0.89 6.64
CA LEU A 22 1.54 0.48 7.07
C LEU A 22 3.02 0.58 7.47
N ASP A 23 3.59 -0.44 8.11
CA ASP A 23 5.01 -0.49 8.50
C ASP A 23 5.99 -0.68 7.30
N ASN A 24 5.50 -0.97 6.08
CA ASN A 24 6.34 -1.19 4.88
C ASN A 24 6.25 -0.05 3.87
N PHE A 25 5.80 1.14 4.28
CA PHE A 25 5.90 2.31 3.42
C PHE A 25 7.36 2.73 3.26
N GLU A 26 7.92 2.43 2.10
CA GLU A 26 9.25 2.88 1.74
C GLU A 26 9.20 4.35 1.33
N LEU A 27 10.17 5.11 1.81
CA LEU A 27 10.45 6.44 1.29
C LEU A 27 11.00 6.29 -0.13
N THR A 28 10.35 6.93 -1.09
CA THR A 28 10.79 6.96 -2.49
C THR A 28 11.12 8.38 -2.93
N ILE A 29 11.76 8.53 -4.07
CA ILE A 29 12.19 9.83 -4.60
C ILE A 29 11.27 10.27 -5.74
N CYS A 30 10.73 11.48 -5.63
CA CYS A 30 9.97 12.09 -6.71
C CYS A 30 10.85 12.28 -7.95
N ILE A 31 10.46 11.66 -9.07
CA ILE A 31 11.20 11.71 -10.34
C ILE A 31 11.28 13.12 -10.96
N ILE A 32 10.46 14.06 -10.50
CA ILE A 32 10.40 15.42 -11.04
C ILE A 32 11.26 16.39 -10.22
N CYS A 33 11.16 16.36 -8.90
CA CYS A 33 11.83 17.34 -8.02
C CYS A 33 12.89 16.74 -7.10
N GLY A 34 13.08 15.42 -7.10
CA GLY A 34 14.12 14.74 -6.32
C GLY A 34 13.88 14.72 -4.80
N ARG A 35 12.68 15.03 -4.33
CA ARG A 35 12.33 14.98 -2.90
C ARG A 35 11.91 13.59 -2.48
N GLU A 36 12.21 13.26 -1.23
CA GLU A 36 11.65 12.10 -0.55
C GLU A 36 10.15 12.26 -0.38
N VAL A 37 9.40 11.20 -0.68
CA VAL A 37 7.95 11.11 -0.51
C VAL A 37 7.63 9.74 0.09
N GLU A 38 6.63 9.70 0.96
CA GLU A 38 6.14 8.44 1.51
C GLU A 38 5.26 7.73 0.48
N SER A 39 5.53 6.46 0.26
CA SER A 39 4.64 5.60 -0.51
C SER A 39 3.45 5.16 0.36
N TYR A 40 2.34 4.78 -0.28
CA TYR A 40 1.14 4.27 0.39
C TYR A 40 0.54 3.13 -0.42
N TRP A 41 -0.12 2.20 0.28
CA TRP A 41 -0.88 1.14 -0.37
C TRP A 41 -2.24 1.68 -0.80
N GLU A 42 -2.56 1.53 -2.09
CA GLU A 42 -3.81 1.99 -2.67
C GLU A 42 -4.71 0.78 -3.03
N PRO A 43 -5.77 0.49 -2.23
CA PRO A 43 -6.58 -0.72 -2.39
C PRO A 43 -7.26 -0.83 -3.76
N SER A 44 -7.64 0.31 -4.35
CA SER A 44 -8.29 0.40 -5.67
C SER A 44 -7.41 -0.17 -6.79
N TYR A 45 -6.09 -0.06 -6.66
CA TYR A 45 -5.12 -0.58 -7.64
C TYR A 45 -4.41 -1.84 -7.16
N LYS A 46 -4.67 -2.30 -5.93
CA LYS A 46 -3.99 -3.44 -5.30
C LYS A 46 -2.46 -3.33 -5.42
N GLY A 47 -1.92 -2.14 -5.15
CA GLY A 47 -0.50 -1.85 -5.30
C GLY A 47 -0.05 -0.65 -4.48
N ILE A 48 1.27 -0.48 -4.40
CA ILE A 48 1.91 0.67 -3.75
C ILE A 48 1.93 1.85 -4.74
N ARG A 49 1.65 3.05 -4.23
CA ARG A 49 1.70 4.30 -4.96
C ARG A 49 2.50 5.32 -4.18
N ALA A 50 2.94 6.37 -4.85
CA ALA A 50 3.56 7.52 -4.22
C ALA A 50 2.96 8.81 -4.79
N SER A 51 2.90 9.82 -3.94
CA SER A 51 2.31 11.12 -4.22
C SER A 51 3.28 12.21 -3.77
N CYS A 52 3.59 13.14 -4.65
CA CYS A 52 4.46 14.28 -4.31
C CYS A 52 3.63 15.55 -4.14
N ASP A 53 3.49 16.03 -2.92
CA ASP A 53 2.71 17.26 -2.61
C ASP A 53 3.31 18.53 -3.24
N ASN A 54 4.61 18.52 -3.57
CA ASN A 54 5.27 19.65 -4.22
C ASN A 54 5.00 19.72 -5.73
N CYS A 55 4.88 18.57 -6.37
CA CYS A 55 4.71 18.47 -7.83
C CYS A 55 3.28 18.10 -8.23
N GLU A 56 2.44 17.75 -7.25
CA GLU A 56 1.05 17.31 -7.42
C GLU A 56 0.91 16.12 -8.38
N ILE A 57 1.93 15.24 -8.40
CA ILE A 57 1.95 14.03 -9.23
C ILE A 57 1.80 12.77 -8.39
N ASN A 58 1.12 11.78 -8.97
CA ASN A 58 0.87 10.47 -8.37
C ASN A 58 1.35 9.38 -9.33
N TRP A 59 2.13 8.41 -8.84
CA TRP A 59 2.62 7.30 -9.66
C TRP A 59 2.58 5.98 -8.90
N ALA A 60 2.74 4.87 -9.61
CA ALA A 60 2.86 3.55 -9.00
C ALA A 60 4.33 3.30 -8.66
N GLU A 61 4.60 2.82 -7.45
CA GLU A 61 5.92 2.29 -7.13
C GLU A 61 6.00 0.87 -7.71
N SER A 62 7.08 0.61 -8.47
CA SER A 62 7.28 -0.66 -9.19
C SER A 62 7.79 -1.77 -8.30
#